data_AF-A0AAD5S5V5-F1
#
_entry.id   AF-A0AAD5S5V5-F1
#
_cell.length_a   1.000
_cell.length_b   1.000
_cell.length_c   1.000
_cell.angle_alpha   90.00
_cell.angle_beta   90.00
_cell.angle_gamma   90.00
#
_symmetry.space_group_name_H-M   'P 1'
#
loop_
_entity.id
_entity.type
_entity.pdbx_description
1 polymer ?
#
loop_
_entity_poly.entity_id
_entity_poly.type
_entity_poly.pdbx_seq_one_letter_code
_entity_poly.pdbx_strand_id
1 'polypeptide(L)'
;MPQPSPPPGSLPPTRQARAKCWAARDAYFQCLDSHSLWLQGLKPSSYSEVVSIDPTKPNIIAENDKTVGKEQRRELYACRKEKDGFDRDCLASWVSHFSMLRVKDLQTNFVKKKVEDGEKERQVSDTAFWDKVSAKPNTSA
;
A
#
# COMPACT_ATOMS: atom_id res chain seq x y z
N MET A 1 22.62 40.96 -17.43
CA MET A 1 22.40 40.85 -15.97
C MET A 1 21.95 39.43 -15.66
N PRO A 2 22.66 38.64 -14.85
CA PRO A 2 22.21 37.31 -14.44
C PRO A 2 21.05 37.44 -13.44
N GLN A 3 19.96 36.73 -13.70
CA GLN A 3 18.77 36.69 -12.84
C GLN A 3 19.08 35.91 -11.55
N PRO A 4 18.58 36.37 -10.38
CA PRO A 4 18.75 35.63 -9.13
C PRO A 4 17.98 34.30 -9.17
N SER A 5 18.62 33.23 -8.72
CA SER A 5 18.01 31.89 -8.62
C SER A 5 16.87 31.89 -7.61
N PRO A 6 15.71 31.26 -7.93
CA PRO A 6 14.59 31.17 -6.99
C PRO A 6 14.91 30.26 -5.80
N PRO A 7 14.20 30.44 -4.67
CA PRO A 7 14.44 29.69 -3.44
C PRO A 7 14.24 28.18 -3.64
N PRO A 8 15.02 27.34 -2.92
CA PRO A 8 14.87 25.89 -3.00
C PRO A 8 13.45 25.49 -2.60
N GLY A 9 12.70 24.91 -3.53
CA GLY A 9 11.34 24.39 -3.31
C GLY A 9 10.20 25.07 -4.08
N SER A 10 10.45 26.16 -4.83
CA SER A 10 9.40 26.81 -5.64
C SER A 10 9.38 26.40 -7.12
N LEU A 11 10.47 25.80 -7.63
CA LEU A 11 10.53 25.32 -9.00
C LEU A 11 10.23 23.83 -9.09
N PRO A 12 9.40 23.40 -10.06
CA PRO A 12 9.29 22.00 -10.40
C PRO A 12 10.66 21.40 -10.72
N PRO A 13 11.02 20.22 -10.18
CA PRO A 13 12.31 19.61 -10.42
C PRO A 13 12.53 19.39 -11.93
N THR A 14 13.76 19.52 -12.40
CA THR A 14 14.07 19.30 -13.83
C THR A 14 13.66 17.89 -14.28
N ARG A 15 13.39 17.69 -15.57
CA ARG A 15 13.02 16.37 -16.11
C ARG A 15 14.00 15.27 -15.71
N GLN A 16 15.30 15.58 -15.67
CA GLN A 16 16.35 14.66 -15.25
C GLN A 16 16.26 14.32 -13.76
N ALA A 17 15.99 15.30 -12.89
CA ALA A 17 15.81 15.05 -11.45
C ALA A 17 14.55 14.19 -11.19
N ARG A 18 13.48 14.40 -11.96
CA ARG A 18 12.26 13.57 -11.88
C ARG A 18 12.53 12.11 -12.26
N ALA A 19 13.27 11.89 -13.34
CA ALA A 19 13.63 10.55 -13.79
C ALA A 19 14.42 9.79 -12.70
N LYS A 20 15.35 10.47 -12.02
CA LYS A 20 16.08 9.89 -10.87
C LYS A 20 15.16 9.56 -9.70
N CYS A 21 14.27 10.47 -9.30
CA CYS A 21 13.29 10.18 -8.24
C CYS A 21 12.40 8.99 -8.60
N TRP A 22 11.87 8.91 -9.83
CA TRP A 22 11.00 7.79 -10.23
C TRP A 22 11.73 6.45 -10.21
N ALA A 23 12.98 6.40 -10.66
CA ALA A 23 13.80 5.19 -10.57
C ALA A 23 14.02 4.76 -9.11
N ALA A 24 14.34 5.71 -8.22
CA ALA A 24 14.50 5.42 -6.79
C ALA A 24 13.19 4.99 -6.11
N ARG A 25 12.07 5.63 -6.48
CA ARG A 25 10.71 5.29 -6.03
C ARG A 25 10.37 3.85 -6.38
N ASP A 26 10.56 3.48 -7.65
CA ASP A 26 10.16 2.18 -8.16
C ASP A 26 11.03 1.07 -7.55
N ALA A 27 12.33 1.31 -7.36
CA ALA A 27 13.21 0.39 -6.65
C ALA A 27 12.77 0.17 -5.19
N TYR A 28 12.40 1.24 -4.48
CA TYR A 28 11.88 1.14 -3.12
C TYR A 28 10.56 0.36 -3.05
N PHE A 29 9.62 0.66 -3.94
CA PHE A 29 8.32 -0.01 -3.98
C PHE A 29 8.42 -1.48 -4.38
N GLN A 30 9.32 -1.84 -5.30
CA GLN A 30 9.59 -3.24 -5.65
C GLN A 30 10.12 -4.03 -4.44
N CYS A 31 11.01 -3.43 -3.64
CA CYS A 31 11.46 -4.06 -2.40
C CYS A 31 10.29 -4.23 -1.41
N LEU A 32 9.45 -3.20 -1.22
CA LEU A 32 8.30 -3.33 -0.33
C LEU A 32 7.35 -4.44 -0.79
N ASP A 33 7.10 -4.57 -2.09
CA ASP A 33 6.22 -5.60 -2.65
C ASP A 33 6.77 -7.01 -2.42
N SER A 34 8.09 -7.22 -2.53
CA SER A 34 8.71 -8.53 -2.25
C SER A 34 8.58 -8.93 -0.78
N HIS A 35 8.57 -7.94 0.12
CA HIS A 35 8.39 -8.14 1.57
C HIS A 35 6.91 -8.03 2.01
N SER A 36 5.97 -7.82 1.08
CA SER A 36 4.55 -7.60 1.37
C SER A 36 4.30 -6.46 2.38
N LEU A 37 5.09 -5.40 2.27
CA LEU A 37 5.00 -4.19 3.09
C LEU A 37 4.25 -3.08 2.34
N TRP A 38 3.43 -2.33 3.07
CA TRP A 38 2.73 -1.18 2.49
C TRP A 38 3.65 0.02 2.42
N LEU A 39 4.34 0.29 3.54
CA LEU A 39 5.44 1.25 3.66
C LEU A 39 6.47 0.66 4.65
N GLN A 40 7.67 1.24 4.69
CA GLN A 40 8.63 0.95 5.74
C GLN A 40 7.99 1.18 7.12
N GLY A 41 7.97 0.15 7.98
CA GLY A 41 7.30 0.23 9.29
C GLY A 41 5.77 0.09 9.27
N LEU A 42 5.14 -0.23 8.13
CA LEU A 42 3.69 -0.39 8.02
C LEU A 42 3.30 -1.69 7.29
N LYS A 43 2.66 -2.60 8.02
CA LYS A 43 2.11 -3.85 7.51
C LYS A 43 0.78 -4.16 8.21
N PRO A 44 -0.36 -3.75 7.64
CA PRO A 44 -1.66 -4.14 8.19
C PRO A 44 -1.92 -5.62 7.93
N SER A 45 -2.42 -6.32 8.94
CA SER A 45 -2.74 -7.75 8.85
C SER A 45 -4.24 -8.01 8.83
N SER A 46 -5.05 -7.11 9.35
CA SER A 46 -6.51 -7.27 9.47
C SER A 46 -7.29 -6.31 8.59
N TYR A 47 -8.50 -6.70 8.17
CA TYR A 47 -9.43 -5.82 7.45
C TYR A 47 -9.79 -4.56 8.25
N SER A 48 -9.99 -4.69 9.56
CA SER A 48 -10.27 -3.54 10.43
C SER A 48 -9.10 -2.55 10.44
N GLU A 49 -7.86 -3.04 10.46
CA GLU A 49 -6.66 -2.19 10.40
C GLU A 49 -6.55 -1.49 9.05
N VAL A 50 -6.76 -2.23 7.95
CA VAL A 50 -6.72 -1.69 6.58
C VAL A 50 -7.67 -0.51 6.42
N VAL A 51 -8.94 -0.65 6.84
CA VAL A 51 -9.95 0.40 6.69
C VAL A 51 -9.71 1.59 7.63
N SER A 52 -9.06 1.36 8.76
CA SER A 52 -8.82 2.40 9.78
C SER A 52 -7.57 3.25 9.51
N ILE A 53 -6.72 2.88 8.55
CA ILE A 53 -5.52 3.65 8.21
C ILE A 53 -5.92 4.95 7.52
N ASP A 54 -5.46 6.08 8.06
CA ASP A 54 -5.50 7.38 7.38
C ASP A 54 -4.34 7.47 6.36
N PRO A 55 -4.61 7.59 5.05
CA PRO A 55 -3.57 7.69 4.03
C PRO A 55 -2.66 8.91 4.17
N THR A 56 -3.18 10.01 4.76
CA THR A 56 -2.43 11.26 4.90
C THR A 56 -1.45 11.23 6.07
N LYS A 57 -1.72 10.36 7.05
CA LYS A 57 -0.90 10.18 8.24
C LYS A 57 -0.93 8.72 8.70
N PRO A 58 -0.30 7.81 7.93
CA PRO A 58 -0.26 6.41 8.31
C PRO A 58 0.52 6.25 9.62
N ASN A 59 0.05 5.35 10.48
CA ASN A 59 0.73 5.01 11.73
C ASN A 59 1.96 4.14 11.44
N ILE A 60 3.10 4.79 11.20
CA ILE A 60 4.37 4.13 10.89
C ILE A 60 5.12 3.86 12.20
N ILE A 61 5.44 2.59 12.45
CA ILE A 61 6.29 2.17 13.57
C ILE A 61 7.69 2.76 13.34
N ALA A 62 8.26 3.41 14.36
CA ALA A 62 9.62 3.95 14.29
C ALA A 62 10.69 2.87 14.54
N GLU A 63 11.88 3.02 13.96
CA GLU A 63 12.94 2.00 14.07
C GLU A 63 13.37 1.79 15.52
N ASN A 64 13.48 2.90 16.26
CA ASN A 64 13.93 2.90 17.64
C ASN A 64 12.82 2.53 18.63
N ASP A 65 11.64 2.18 18.14
CA ASP A 65 10.55 1.74 19.01
C ASP A 65 10.94 0.43 19.70
N LYS A 66 10.94 0.47 21.04
CA LYS A 66 11.30 -0.66 21.91
C LYS A 66 10.16 -1.67 22.05
N THR A 67 8.95 -1.32 21.61
CA THR A 67 7.78 -2.21 21.65
C THR A 67 7.88 -3.35 20.63
N VAL A 68 8.72 -3.20 19.61
CA VAL A 68 8.88 -4.17 18.53
C VAL A 68 10.11 -5.05 18.73
N GLY A 69 9.90 -6.36 18.63
CA GLY A 69 10.96 -7.36 18.70
C GLY A 69 12.05 -7.15 17.64
N LYS A 70 13.27 -7.61 17.92
CA LYS A 70 14.42 -7.45 17.02
C LYS A 70 14.18 -8.03 15.62
N GLU A 71 13.46 -9.15 15.55
CA GLU A 71 13.12 -9.82 14.28
C GLU A 71 12.10 -9.00 13.48
N GLN A 72 11.01 -8.59 14.10
CA GLN A 72 9.96 -7.80 13.45
C GLN A 72 10.47 -6.43 12.99
N ARG A 73 11.41 -5.82 13.72
CA ARG A 73 12.12 -4.62 13.26
C ARG A 73 12.91 -4.88 11.98
N ARG A 74 13.60 -6.02 11.85
CA ARG A 74 14.36 -6.37 10.65
C ARG A 74 13.45 -6.58 9.44
N GLU A 75 12.29 -7.20 9.64
CA GLU A 75 11.31 -7.39 8.57
C GLU A 75 10.72 -6.05 8.10
N LEU A 76 10.25 -5.21 9.02
CA LEU A 76 9.63 -3.92 8.72
C LEU A 76 10.60 -2.91 8.08
N TYR A 77 11.90 -3.06 8.33
CA TYR A 77 12.97 -2.18 7.84
C TYR A 77 13.89 -2.84 6.81
N ALA A 78 13.49 -3.96 6.20
CA ALA A 78 14.30 -4.66 5.20
C ALA A 78 14.73 -3.75 4.04
N CYS A 79 13.83 -2.89 3.56
CA CYS A 79 14.03 -1.98 2.42
C CYS A 79 14.60 -0.61 2.80
N ARG A 80 15.42 -0.53 3.86
CA ARG A 80 15.97 0.74 4.36
C ARG A 80 16.84 1.44 3.33
N LYS A 81 17.72 0.72 2.66
CA LYS A 81 18.70 1.32 1.74
C LYS A 81 18.01 2.01 0.57
N GLU A 82 16.97 1.37 0.05
CA GLU A 82 16.15 1.86 -1.03
C GLU A 82 15.30 3.05 -0.58
N LYS A 83 14.78 3.02 0.66
CA LYS A 83 14.08 4.16 1.25
C LYS A 83 14.98 5.39 1.41
N ASP A 84 16.20 5.20 1.89
CA ASP A 84 17.17 6.28 2.03
C ASP A 84 17.52 6.89 0.65
N GLY A 85 17.65 6.05 -0.38
CA GLY A 85 17.81 6.50 -1.76
C GLY A 85 16.61 7.29 -2.27
N PHE A 86 15.40 6.81 -1.99
CA PHE A 86 14.17 7.50 -2.35
C PHE A 86 14.03 8.87 -1.67
N ASP A 87 14.38 8.97 -0.38
CA ASP A 87 14.33 10.22 0.38
C ASP A 87 15.42 11.21 -0.05
N ARG A 88 16.57 10.72 -0.49
CA ARG A 88 17.68 11.55 -0.98
C ARG A 88 17.42 12.10 -2.38
N ASP A 89 16.94 11.24 -3.29
CA ASP A 89 16.85 11.56 -4.71
C ASP A 89 15.49 12.21 -5.07
N CYS A 90 14.52 12.15 -4.15
CA CYS A 90 13.19 12.74 -4.33
C CYS A 90 12.90 13.89 -3.36
N LEU A 91 11.96 14.77 -3.74
CA LEU A 91 11.47 15.83 -2.87
C LEU A 91 10.63 15.24 -1.74
N ALA A 92 10.77 15.74 -0.51
CA ALA A 92 10.00 15.27 0.64
C ALA A 92 8.48 15.32 0.42
N SER A 93 7.98 16.36 -0.26
CA SER A 93 6.56 16.47 -0.62
C SER A 93 6.11 15.38 -1.60
N TRP A 94 6.98 14.98 -2.53
CA TRP A 94 6.73 13.86 -3.44
C TRP A 94 6.76 12.52 -2.73
N VAL A 95 7.74 12.31 -1.84
CA VAL A 95 7.82 11.10 -1.01
C VAL A 95 6.53 10.90 -0.22
N SER A 96 6.06 11.92 0.48
CA SER A 96 4.80 11.87 1.24
C SER A 96 3.60 11.61 0.33
N HIS A 97 3.54 12.29 -0.83
CA HIS A 97 2.44 12.12 -1.77
C HIS A 97 2.38 10.71 -2.36
N PHE A 98 3.52 10.16 -2.80
CA PHE A 98 3.59 8.79 -3.33
C PHE A 98 3.30 7.75 -2.25
N SER A 99 3.75 7.98 -1.02
CA SER A 99 3.45 7.08 0.10
C SER A 99 1.95 7.04 0.40
N MET A 100 1.29 8.20 0.44
CA MET A 100 -0.16 8.32 0.59
C MET A 100 -0.91 7.62 -0.56
N LEU A 101 -0.51 7.86 -1.81
CA LEU A 101 -1.12 7.23 -2.98
C LEU A 101 -1.01 5.70 -2.90
N ARG A 102 0.17 5.18 -2.58
CA ARG A 102 0.40 3.73 -2.44
C ARG A 102 -0.49 3.11 -1.36
N VAL A 103 -0.59 3.75 -0.19
CA VAL A 103 -1.48 3.28 0.89
C VAL A 103 -2.93 3.26 0.43
N LYS A 104 -3.40 4.35 -0.19
CA LYS A 104 -4.77 4.45 -0.71
C LYS A 104 -5.06 3.38 -1.77
N ASP A 105 -4.13 3.13 -2.67
CA ASP A 105 -4.27 2.12 -3.71
C ASP A 105 -4.34 0.71 -3.12
N LEU A 106 -3.47 0.39 -2.16
CA LEU A 106 -3.48 -0.90 -1.46
C LEU A 106 -4.76 -1.10 -0.64
N GLN A 107 -5.23 -0.08 0.08
CA GLN A 107 -6.51 -0.13 0.80
C GLN A 107 -7.67 -0.37 -0.15
N THR A 108 -7.73 0.40 -1.24
CA THR A 108 -8.79 0.28 -2.24
C THR A 108 -8.82 -1.11 -2.85
N ASN A 109 -7.65 -1.64 -3.22
CA ASN A 109 -7.52 -2.99 -3.77
C ASN A 109 -7.91 -4.08 -2.75
N PHE A 110 -7.56 -3.90 -1.48
CA PHE A 110 -7.94 -4.83 -0.43
C PHE A 110 -9.45 -4.88 -0.18
N VAL A 111 -10.11 -3.72 -0.12
CA VAL A 111 -11.57 -3.63 0.05
C VAL A 111 -12.29 -4.18 -1.18
N LYS A 112 -11.87 -3.81 -2.39
CA LYS A 112 -12.43 -4.36 -3.64
C LYS A 112 -12.37 -5.88 -3.65
N LYS A 113 -11.20 -6.45 -3.37
CA LYS A 113 -11.03 -7.90 -3.30
C LYS A 113 -11.98 -8.56 -2.29
N LYS A 114 -12.18 -7.95 -1.13
CA LYS A 114 -13.12 -8.45 -0.11
C LYS A 114 -14.57 -8.41 -0.56
N VAL A 115 -14.98 -7.36 -1.27
CA VAL A 115 -16.33 -7.27 -1.85
C VAL A 115 -16.53 -8.33 -2.92
N GLU A 116 -15.57 -8.47 -3.85
CA GLU A 116 -15.62 -9.47 -4.92
C GLU A 116 -15.67 -10.91 -4.37
N ASP A 117 -14.88 -11.21 -3.33
CA ASP A 117 -14.91 -12.52 -2.68
C ASP A 117 -16.26 -12.78 -2.02
N GLY A 118 -16.86 -11.78 -1.34
CA GLY A 118 -18.19 -11.89 -0.77
C GLY A 118 -19.32 -12.01 -1.81
N GLU A 119 -19.20 -11.34 -2.96
CA GLU A 119 -20.12 -11.49 -4.09
C GLU A 119 -20.06 -12.90 -4.69
N LYS A 120 -18.87 -13.47 -4.85
CA LYS A 120 -18.68 -14.86 -5.31
C LYS A 120 -19.28 -15.85 -4.33
N GLU A 121 -19.04 -15.69 -3.04
CA GLU A 121 -19.63 -16.53 -1.99
C GLU A 121 -21.17 -16.47 -2.03
N ARG A 122 -21.74 -15.27 -2.17
CA ARG A 122 -23.18 -15.08 -2.30
C ARG A 122 -23.72 -15.73 -3.57
N GLN A 123 -23.08 -15.52 -4.71
CA GLN A 123 -23.50 -16.11 -5.99
C GLN A 123 -23.45 -17.64 -5.96
N VAL A 124 -22.41 -18.22 -5.36
CA VAL A 124 -22.30 -19.67 -5.13
C VAL A 124 -23.43 -20.14 -4.21
N SER A 125 -23.74 -19.39 -3.15
CA SER A 125 -24.85 -19.74 -2.26
C SER A 125 -26.22 -19.65 -2.94
N ASP A 126 -26.45 -18.64 -3.79
CA ASP A 126 -27.70 -18.44 -4.52
C ASP A 126 -27.90 -19.54 -5.57
N THR A 127 -26.86 -19.85 -6.35
CA THR A 127 -26.89 -20.95 -7.34
C THR A 127 -27.13 -22.31 -6.66
N ALA A 128 -26.40 -22.62 -5.58
CA ALA A 128 -26.60 -23.84 -4.81
C ALA A 128 -28.00 -23.91 -4.16
N PHE A 129 -28.53 -22.78 -3.69
CA PHE A 129 -29.89 -22.69 -3.16
C PHE A 129 -30.93 -22.98 -4.26
N TRP A 130 -30.80 -22.37 -5.44
CA TRP A 130 -31.72 -22.58 -6.57
C TRP A 130 -31.67 -24.01 -7.12
N ASP A 131 -30.49 -24.65 -7.15
CA ASP A 131 -30.35 -26.06 -7.53
C ASP A 131 -31.09 -26.99 -6.55
N LYS A 132 -30.95 -26.73 -5.25
CA LYS A 132 -31.60 -27.52 -4.20
C LYS A 132 -33.13 -27.43 -4.24
N VAL A 133 -33.70 -26.24 -4.49
CA VAL A 133 -35.16 -26.08 -4.60
C VAL A 133 -35.71 -26.62 -5.92
N SER A 134 -34.91 -26.69 -6.98
CA SER A 134 -35.32 -27.23 -8.29
C SER A 134 -35.32 -28.77 -8.32
N ALA A 135 -34.57 -29.43 -7.44
CA ALA A 135 -34.63 -30.86 -7.22
C ALA A 135 -35.93 -31.25 -6.48
N LYS A 136 -37.00 -31.54 -7.24
CA LYS A 136 -38.30 -31.97 -6.69
C LYS A 136 -38.16 -33.15 -5.71
N PRO A 137 -38.92 -33.20 -4.61
CA PRO A 137 -39.10 -34.44 -3.85
C PRO A 137 -39.88 -35.41 -4.73
N ASN A 138 -39.28 -36.55 -5.07
CA ASN A 138 -40.00 -37.66 -5.67
C ASN A 138 -40.80 -38.36 -4.56
N THR A 139 -41.93 -37.77 -4.16
CA THR A 139 -42.90 -38.41 -3.27
C THR A 139 -43.86 -39.21 -4.15
N SER A 140 -43.46 -40.44 -4.47
CA SER A 140 -44.36 -41.48 -4.96
C SER A 140 -44.91 -42.24 -3.74
N ALA A 141 -46.18 -42.04 -3.41
CA ALA A 141 -47.09 -42.99 -2.73
C ALA A 141 -48.45 -42.33 -2.50
#